data_AF-A0A949AS06-F1
#
_entry.id   AF-A0A949AS06-F1
#
_cell.length_a   1.000
_cell.length_b   1.000
_cell.length_c   1.000
_cell.angle_alpha   90.00
_cell.angle_beta   90.00
_cell.angle_gamma   90.00
#
_symmetry.space_group_name_H-M   'P 1'
#
loop_
_entity.id
_entity.type
_entity.pdbx_description
1 polymer ?
#
loop_
_entity_poly.entity_id
_entity_poly.type
_entity_poly.pdbx_seq_one_letter_code
_entity_poly.pdbx_strand_id
1 'polypeptide(L)'
;LMHRLLMIRVKPYYLFQADMTRGANHFRTRVETGIGIMQSLIGHTSGLAVPTFAIDAPGGGGKIPLTPNYLTSLGKTVTLKNYLGAPCGYHNDLD
;
A
#
# COMPACT_ATOMS: atom_id res chain seq x y z
N LEU A 1 2.24 -13.63 8.68
CA LEU A 1 1.93 -12.66 9.76
C LEU A 1 0.48 -12.18 9.70
N MET A 2 0.07 -11.48 8.63
CA MET A 2 -1.26 -10.84 8.54
C MET A 2 -2.45 -11.75 8.85
N HIS A 3 -2.48 -12.96 8.27
CA HIS A 3 -3.54 -13.94 8.57
C HIS A 3 -3.57 -14.35 10.04
N ARG A 4 -2.40 -14.50 10.69
CA ARG A 4 -2.32 -14.88 12.10
C ARG A 4 -2.86 -13.79 13.03
N LEU A 5 -2.63 -12.53 12.70
CA LEU A 5 -3.22 -11.40 13.44
C LEU A 5 -4.75 -11.47 13.39
N LEU A 6 -5.33 -11.70 12.21
CA LEU A 6 -6.79 -11.83 12.09
C LEU A 6 -7.37 -13.02 12.83
N MET A 7 -6.68 -14.17 12.85
CA MET A 7 -7.12 -15.35 13.59
C MET A 7 -7.26 -15.08 15.10
N ILE A 8 -6.47 -14.13 15.64
CA ILE A 8 -6.57 -13.70 17.04
C ILE A 8 -7.38 -12.40 17.20
N ARG A 9 -8.19 -12.02 16.20
CA ARG A 9 -9.05 -10.82 16.17
C ARG A 9 -8.28 -9.50 16.26
N VAL A 10 -7.02 -9.48 15.83
CA VAL A 10 -6.21 -8.26 15.70
C VAL A 10 -6.19 -7.84 14.24
N LYS A 11 -6.69 -6.63 13.95
CA LYS A 11 -6.63 -6.05 12.60
C LYS A 11 -5.23 -5.46 12.35
N PRO A 12 -4.48 -5.93 11.34
CA PRO A 12 -3.28 -5.22 10.88
C PRO A 12 -3.70 -3.84 10.39
N TYR A 13 -3.25 -2.78 11.07
CA TYR A 13 -3.72 -1.43 10.76
C TYR A 13 -2.72 -0.66 9.90
N TYR A 14 -1.48 -0.54 10.36
CA TYR A 14 -0.40 0.12 9.61
C TYR A 14 0.80 -0.80 9.46
N LEU A 15 1.48 -0.62 8.33
CA LEU A 15 2.87 -1.00 8.10
C LEU A 15 3.64 0.31 7.93
N PHE A 16 4.57 0.62 8.83
CA PHE A 16 5.35 1.86 8.75
C PHE A 16 6.68 1.63 8.04
N GLN A 17 7.04 2.58 7.20
CA GLN A 17 8.44 2.76 6.82
C GLN A 17 9.22 3.17 8.08
N ALA A 18 10.37 2.54 8.30
CA ALA A 18 11.19 2.86 9.45
C ALA A 18 11.68 4.33 9.40
N ASP A 19 11.46 5.05 10.49
CA ASP A 19 11.77 6.46 10.65
C ASP A 19 13.27 6.76 10.54
N MET A 20 13.58 8.02 10.26
CA MET A 20 14.95 8.54 10.24
C MET A 20 15.47 8.81 11.65
N THR A 21 15.45 7.79 12.50
CA THR A 21 15.89 7.87 13.89
C THR A 21 17.40 7.68 14.00
N ARG A 22 18.07 8.56 14.75
CA ARG A 22 19.52 8.46 15.00
C ARG A 22 19.86 7.09 15.59
N GLY A 23 20.82 6.39 14.97
CA GLY A 23 21.28 5.07 15.40
C GLY A 23 20.46 3.88 14.87
N ALA A 24 19.29 4.10 14.26
CA ALA A 24 18.40 3.03 13.78
C ALA A 24 18.43 2.81 12.26
N ASN A 25 19.27 3.55 11.53
CA ASN A 25 19.28 3.51 10.05
C ASN A 25 19.53 2.10 9.47
N HIS A 26 20.21 1.22 10.19
CA HIS A 26 20.47 -0.16 9.75
C HIS A 26 19.21 -1.04 9.73
N PHE A 27 18.12 -0.62 10.40
CA PHE A 27 16.81 -1.27 10.29
C PHE A 27 15.97 -0.74 9.12
N ARG A 28 16.40 0.33 8.44
CA ARG A 28 15.63 0.91 7.35
C ARG A 28 15.69 0.03 6.11
N THR A 29 14.54 -0.13 5.49
CA THR A 29 14.41 -0.69 4.15
C THR A 29 14.22 0.44 3.14
N ARG A 30 14.39 0.14 1.86
CA ARG A 30 13.96 1.09 0.82
C ARG A 30 12.43 1.14 0.77
N VAL A 31 11.87 2.25 0.29
CA VAL A 31 10.41 2.43 0.19
C VAL A 31 9.79 1.44 -0.79
N GLU A 32 10.51 1.06 -1.85
CA GLU A 32 9.99 0.09 -2.83
C GLU A 32 9.79 -1.29 -2.22
N THR A 33 10.53 -1.64 -1.15
CA THR A 33 10.29 -2.87 -0.39
C THR A 33 8.90 -2.87 0.23
N GLY A 34 8.50 -1.76 0.86
CA GLY A 34 7.16 -1.61 1.42
C GLY A 34 6.07 -1.68 0.34
N ILE A 35 6.28 -1.00 -0.79
CA ILE A 35 5.36 -1.07 -1.94
C ILE A 35 5.24 -2.51 -2.47
N GLY A 36 6.35 -3.25 -2.60
CA GLY A 36 6.35 -4.64 -3.03
C GLY A 36 5.63 -5.59 -2.06
N ILE A 37 5.76 -5.36 -0.75
CA ILE A 37 4.95 -6.06 0.26
C ILE A 37 3.46 -5.79 0.02
N MET A 38 3.07 -4.53 -0.21
CA MET A 38 1.68 -4.18 -0.48
C MET A 38 1.15 -4.82 -1.77
N GLN A 39 1.94 -4.88 -2.84
CA GLN A 39 1.60 -5.61 -4.08
C GLN A 39 1.33 -7.08 -3.82
N SER A 40 2.13 -7.71 -2.95
CA SER A 40 2.00 -9.14 -2.62
C SER A 40 0.81 -9.44 -1.69
N LEU A 41 0.20 -8.42 -1.08
CA LEU A 41 -0.93 -8.55 -0.17
C LEU A 41 -2.26 -8.17 -0.84
N ILE A 42 -2.31 -7.01 -1.50
CA ILE A 42 -3.54 -6.49 -2.11
C ILE A 42 -3.99 -7.45 -3.23
N GLY A 43 -5.25 -7.89 -3.16
CA GLY A 43 -5.82 -8.84 -4.12
C GLY A 43 -5.42 -10.31 -3.90
N HIS A 44 -4.35 -10.58 -3.15
CA HIS A 44 -3.88 -11.94 -2.84
C HIS A 44 -4.39 -12.48 -1.50
N THR A 45 -4.95 -11.62 -0.65
CA THR A 45 -5.55 -11.99 0.64
C THR A 45 -6.82 -11.17 0.91
N SER A 46 -7.60 -11.57 1.91
CA SER A 46 -8.70 -10.76 2.46
C SER A 46 -8.24 -9.33 2.74
N GLY A 47 -9.03 -8.35 2.31
CA GLY A 47 -8.76 -6.92 2.53
C GLY A 47 -8.62 -6.55 4.01
N LEU A 48 -9.25 -7.30 4.93
CA LEU A 48 -9.06 -7.11 6.38
C LEU A 48 -7.62 -7.39 6.82
N ALA A 49 -6.87 -8.20 6.07
CA ALA A 49 -5.49 -8.56 6.36
C ALA A 49 -4.48 -7.58 5.73
N VAL A 50 -4.94 -6.62 4.94
CA VAL A 50 -4.11 -5.66 4.23
C VAL A 50 -3.97 -4.40 5.09
N PRO A 51 -2.79 -4.11 5.66
CA PRO A 51 -2.56 -2.87 6.39
C PRO A 51 -2.43 -1.68 5.42
N THR A 52 -2.46 -0.46 5.94
CA THR A 52 -2.01 0.71 5.19
C THR A 52 -0.49 0.83 5.31
N PHE A 53 0.24 0.80 4.20
CA PHE A 53 1.67 1.17 4.21
C PHE A 53 1.80 2.69 4.28
N ALA A 54 2.55 3.23 5.23
CA ALA A 54 2.67 4.67 5.43
C ALA A 54 4.10 5.10 5.77
N ILE A 55 4.44 6.31 5.33
CA ILE A 55 5.64 7.05 5.75
C ILE A 55 5.18 8.19 6.65
N ASP A 56 5.74 8.32 7.85
CA ASP A 56 5.58 9.52 8.66
C ASP A 56 6.46 10.64 8.05
N ALA A 57 5.80 11.70 7.59
CA ALA A 57 6.47 12.81 6.94
C ALA A 57 7.34 13.59 7.94
N PRO A 58 8.56 14.00 7.55
CA PRO A 58 9.45 14.76 8.42
C PRO A 58 8.79 16.08 8.85
N GLY A 59 9.16 16.56 10.05
CA GLY A 59 8.65 17.82 10.57
C GLY A 59 7.18 17.78 11.02
N GLY A 60 6.60 16.60 11.22
CA GLY A 60 5.22 16.48 11.71
C GLY A 60 4.16 16.61 10.61
N GLY A 61 4.51 16.40 9.34
CA GLY A 61 3.56 16.46 8.22
C GLY A 61 2.52 15.32 8.18
N GLY A 62 2.56 14.41 9.17
CA GLY A 62 1.59 13.32 9.32
C GLY A 62 1.92 12.08 8.49
N LYS A 63 0.99 11.12 8.51
CA LYS A 63 1.14 9.80 7.87
C LYS A 63 0.73 9.90 6.40
N ILE A 64 1.66 9.68 5.50
CA ILE A 64 1.39 9.63 4.06
C ILE A 64 1.20 8.16 3.68
N PRO A 65 -0.02 7.73 3.32
CA PRO A 65 -0.24 6.37 2.85
C PRO A 65 0.35 6.18 1.45
N LEU A 66 0.96 5.02 1.21
CA LEU A 66 1.46 4.62 -0.09
C LEU A 66 0.75 3.36 -0.53
N THR A 67 0.38 3.33 -1.80
CA THR A 67 -0.20 2.16 -2.45
C THR A 67 0.59 1.85 -3.72
N PRO A 68 0.54 0.59 -4.21
CA PRO A 68 1.06 0.29 -5.53
C PRO A 68 0.35 1.12 -6.59
N ASN A 69 1.08 1.51 -7.65
CA ASN A 69 0.49 2.30 -8.72
C ASN A 69 -0.36 1.42 -9.64
N TYR A 70 -1.68 1.49 -9.49
CA TYR A 70 -2.65 0.81 -10.35
C TYR A 70 -3.16 1.68 -11.49
N LEU A 71 -3.10 3.01 -11.35
CA LEU A 71 -3.60 3.96 -12.35
C LEU A 71 -2.59 4.12 -13.47
N THR A 72 -2.97 3.74 -14.69
CA THR A 72 -2.12 3.88 -15.88
C THR A 72 -2.46 5.14 -16.66
N SER A 73 -3.75 5.47 -16.82
CA SER A 73 -4.19 6.73 -17.40
C SER A 73 -5.54 7.18 -16.84
N LEU A 74 -5.77 8.50 -16.83
CA LEU A 74 -7.00 9.13 -16.39
C LEU A 74 -7.58 9.96 -17.55
N GLY A 75 -8.84 9.71 -17.88
CA GLY A 75 -9.57 10.38 -18.96
C GLY A 75 -11.01 9.89 -19.00
N LYS A 76 -11.67 10.00 -20.16
CA LYS A 76 -13.03 9.47 -20.40
C LYS A 76 -13.16 7.97 -20.14
N THR A 77 -12.07 7.25 -20.41
CA THR A 77 -11.87 5.88 -19.94
C THR A 77 -10.63 5.87 -19.05
N VAL A 78 -10.78 5.45 -17.81
CA VAL A 78 -9.65 5.21 -16.90
C VAL A 78 -9.03 3.87 -17.26
N THR A 79 -7.71 3.84 -17.45
CA THR A 79 -6.96 2.60 -17.63
C THR A 79 -6.25 2.25 -16.33
N LEU A 80 -6.50 1.05 -15.83
CA LEU A 80 -5.99 0.52 -14.57
C LEU A 80 -5.20 -0.77 -14.84
N LYS A 81 -4.38 -1.17 -13.88
CA LYS A 81 -3.84 -2.53 -13.76
C LYS A 81 -4.39 -3.16 -12.50
N ASN A 82 -4.91 -4.38 -12.59
CA ASN A 82 -5.32 -5.10 -11.40
C ASN A 82 -4.10 -5.68 -10.64
N TYR A 83 -4.34 -6.40 -9.55
CA TYR A 83 -3.29 -7.00 -8.72
C TYR A 83 -2.44 -8.06 -9.46
N LEU A 84 -2.93 -8.62 -10.57
CA LEU A 84 -2.18 -9.52 -11.45
C LEU A 84 -1.44 -8.77 -12.58
N GLY A 85 -1.53 -7.45 -12.63
CA GLY A 85 -0.97 -6.61 -13.69
C GLY A 85 -1.80 -6.59 -14.98
N ALA A 86 -2.95 -7.25 -15.02
CA ALA A 86 -3.81 -7.26 -16.20
C ALA A 86 -4.48 -5.88 -16.39
N PRO A 87 -4.54 -5.36 -17.63
CA PRO A 87 -5.17 -4.08 -17.90
C PRO A 87 -6.69 -4.16 -17.67
N CYS A 88 -7.26 -3.11 -17.08
CA CYS A 88 -8.70 -2.95 -16.90
C CYS A 88 -9.11 -1.55 -17.35
N GLY A 89 -10.19 -1.47 -18.13
CA GLY A 89 -10.81 -0.20 -18.52
C GLY A 89 -12.02 0.09 -17.64
N TYR A 90 -12.17 1.34 -17.20
CA TYR A 90 -13.36 1.84 -16.54
C TYR A 90 -13.89 3.06 -17.28
N HIS A 91 -15.17 3.04 -17.67
CA HIS A 91 -15.81 4.19 -18.30
C HIS A 91 -16.07 5.27 -17.23
N ASN A 92 -15.51 6.45 -17.41
CA ASN A 92 -15.39 7.50 -16.40
C ASN A 92 -16.17 8.77 -16.75
N ASP A 93 -16.96 8.73 -17.81
CA ASP A 93 -17.89 9.82 -18.12
C ASP A 93 -19.17 9.63 -17.29
N LEU A 94 -19.74 10.74 -16.83
CA LEU A 94 -21.00 10.77 -16.07
C LEU A 94 -22.20 11.16 -16.95
N ASP A 95 -21.92 11.41 -18.23
CA ASP A 95 -22.85 11.92 -19.25
C ASP A 95 -23.50 10.80 -20.06
#